data_AF-A0A844QN91-F1
#
_entry.id   AF-A0A844QN91-F1
#
_cell.length_a   1.000
_cell.length_b   1.000
_cell.length_c   1.000
_cell.angle_alpha   90.00
_cell.angle_beta   90.00
_cell.angle_gamma   90.00
#
_symmetry.space_group_name_H-M   'P 1'
#
loop_
_entity.id
_entity.type
_entity.pdbx_description
1 polymer ?
#
loop_
_entity_poly.entity_id
_entity_poly.type
_entity_poly.pdbx_seq_one_letter_code
_entity_poly.pdbx_strand_id
1 'polypeptide(L)'
;MAFATDGKVGVGFDRRTATPEFGLGTAAIGSGNTTWVYVKASAAINDATVVILTTPGFTAAAGAGDFTADTGFANGEYGWIRKTTSPLDGN
;
A
#
# COMPACT_ATOMS: atom_id res chain seq x y z
N MET A 1 0.52 13.87 -5.17
CA MET A 1 0.06 13.27 -3.90
C MET A 1 -1.27 12.59 -4.15
N ALA A 2 -1.34 11.26 -3.96
CA ALA A 2 -2.59 10.53 -4.03
C ALA A 2 -3.33 10.67 -2.69
N PHE A 3 -4.63 10.91 -2.73
CA PHE A 3 -5.48 11.01 -1.54
C PHE A 3 -6.65 10.04 -1.65
N ALA A 4 -7.17 9.56 -0.53
CA ALA A 4 -8.32 8.66 -0.54
C ALA A 4 -9.55 9.40 -1.09
N THR A 5 -10.21 8.82 -2.09
CA THR A 5 -11.46 9.34 -2.66
C THR A 5 -12.70 8.67 -2.08
N ASP A 6 -12.52 7.57 -1.36
CA ASP A 6 -13.55 6.76 -0.68
C ASP A 6 -14.09 7.40 0.62
N GLY A 7 -13.92 8.71 0.83
CA GLY A 7 -14.38 9.39 2.05
C GLY A 7 -13.59 9.11 3.32
N LYS A 8 -12.48 8.36 3.25
CA LYS A 8 -11.57 8.18 4.40
C LYS A 8 -10.73 9.45 4.62
N VAL A 9 -11.13 10.25 5.61
CA VAL A 9 -10.39 11.44 6.05
C VAL A 9 -9.07 11.02 6.72
N GLY A 10 -7.96 11.68 6.38
CA GLY A 10 -6.66 11.47 7.02
C GLY A 10 -5.77 10.38 6.41
N VAL A 11 -6.16 9.78 5.28
CA VAL A 11 -5.33 8.79 4.57
C VAL A 11 -4.24 9.49 3.76
N GLY A 12 -2.99 9.40 4.22
CA GLY A 12 -1.81 9.74 3.43
C GLY A 12 -1.20 8.48 2.82
N PHE A 13 -1.34 8.27 1.50
CA PHE A 13 -0.79 7.08 0.85
C PHE A 13 0.75 7.07 0.77
N ASP A 14 1.36 8.26 0.83
CA ASP A 14 2.80 8.48 0.96
C ASP A 14 3.31 8.37 2.41
N ARG A 15 2.41 8.33 3.40
CA ARG A 15 2.78 8.32 4.82
C ARG A 15 3.25 6.95 5.28
N ARG A 16 4.28 6.93 6.12
CA ARG A 16 4.82 5.74 6.79
C ARG A 16 4.87 5.96 8.28
N THR A 17 4.59 4.92 9.04
CA THR A 17 4.54 5.00 10.51
C THR A 17 5.16 3.77 11.16
N ALA A 18 5.77 3.96 12.33
CA ALA A 18 6.30 2.87 13.14
C ALA A 18 5.21 2.12 13.94
N THR A 19 4.01 2.71 14.03
CA THR A 19 2.84 2.16 14.70
C THR A 19 1.66 2.09 13.74
N PRO A 20 0.83 1.03 13.75
CA PRO A 20 -0.28 0.90 12.83
C PRO A 20 -1.32 2.01 13.03
N GLU A 21 -1.60 2.79 11.99
CA GLU A 21 -2.68 3.78 11.96
C GLU A 21 -4.03 3.15 11.59
N PHE A 22 -3.99 2.02 10.86
CA PHE A 22 -5.16 1.26 10.41
C PHE A 22 -4.94 -0.24 10.64
N GLY A 23 -6.02 -1.01 10.59
CA GLY A 23 -5.93 -2.47 10.57
C GLY A 23 -5.17 -2.97 9.33
N LEU A 24 -4.32 -3.97 9.50
CA LEU A 24 -3.63 -4.60 8.37
C LEU A 24 -4.63 -5.23 7.41
N GLY A 25 -4.39 -5.09 6.10
CA GLY A 25 -5.32 -5.52 5.06
C GLY A 25 -6.48 -4.56 4.79
N THR A 26 -6.56 -3.43 5.50
CA THR A 26 -7.54 -2.39 5.18
C THR A 26 -7.35 -1.95 3.74
N ALA A 27 -8.43 -1.97 2.96
CA ALA A 27 -8.43 -1.46 1.60
C ALA A 27 -8.94 -0.02 1.55
N ALA A 28 -8.39 0.76 0.63
CA ALA A 28 -8.86 2.11 0.31
C ALA A 28 -8.80 2.34 -1.20
N ILE A 29 -9.72 3.14 -1.71
CA ILE A 29 -9.66 3.64 -3.09
C ILE A 29 -9.04 5.03 -3.08
N GLY A 30 -7.98 5.19 -3.85
CA GLY A 30 -7.30 6.46 -4.05
C GLY A 30 -7.81 7.22 -5.27
N SER A 31 -7.38 8.47 -5.37
CA SER A 31 -7.55 9.31 -6.55
C SER A 31 -7.09 8.57 -7.82
N GLY A 32 -7.90 8.60 -8.87
CA GLY A 32 -7.62 7.86 -10.11
C GLY A 32 -8.06 6.39 -10.10
N ASN A 33 -9.00 6.03 -9.20
CA ASN A 33 -9.57 4.68 -9.11
C ASN A 33 -8.53 3.58 -8.82
N THR A 34 -7.48 3.95 -8.10
CA THR A 34 -6.41 3.04 -7.69
C THR A 34 -6.77 2.34 -6.39
N THR A 35 -6.54 1.03 -6.31
CA THR A 35 -6.76 0.26 -5.08
C THR A 35 -5.49 0.26 -4.24
N TRP A 36 -5.62 0.59 -2.96
CA TRP A 36 -4.56 0.59 -1.98
C TRP A 36 -4.87 -0.38 -0.85
N VAL A 37 -3.83 -1.01 -0.30
CA VAL A 37 -3.92 -1.92 0.85
C VAL A 37 -2.93 -1.48 1.92
N TYR A 38 -3.38 -1.42 3.17
CA TYR A 38 -2.55 -1.10 4.32
C TYR A 38 -1.80 -2.34 4.80
N VAL A 39 -0.48 -2.23 4.90
CA VAL A 39 0.43 -3.36 5.12
C VAL A 39 1.52 -3.03 6.12
N LYS A 40 2.23 -4.07 6.58
CA LYS A 40 3.49 -3.93 7.33
C LYS A 40 4.66 -4.37 6.46
N ALA A 41 5.72 -3.58 6.38
CA ALA A 41 6.95 -3.99 5.73
C ALA A 41 7.68 -5.05 6.57
N SER A 42 8.01 -6.21 5.98
CA SER A 42 8.81 -7.27 6.62
C SER A 42 10.32 -7.13 6.35
N ALA A 43 10.70 -6.20 5.48
CA ALA A 43 12.06 -5.80 5.17
C ALA A 43 12.05 -4.33 4.70
N ALA A 44 13.22 -3.71 4.55
CA ALA A 44 13.29 -2.40 3.90
C ALA A 44 12.88 -2.52 2.42
N ILE A 45 12.08 -1.57 1.95
CA ILE A 45 11.55 -1.50 0.58
C ILE A 45 11.89 -0.10 0.05
N ASN A 46 12.49 -0.02 -1.14
CA ASN A 46 12.76 1.27 -1.78
C ASN A 46 11.48 1.88 -2.35
N ASP A 47 11.51 3.17 -2.68
CA ASP A 47 10.41 3.79 -3.40
C ASP A 47 10.22 3.15 -4.80
N ALA A 48 9.01 3.33 -5.35
CA ALA A 48 8.58 2.81 -6.66
C ALA A 48 8.87 1.30 -6.89
N THR A 49 8.98 0.52 -5.82
CA THR A 49 9.40 -0.89 -5.90
C THR A 49 8.19 -1.81 -5.97
N VAL A 50 8.24 -2.80 -6.86
CA VAL A 50 7.24 -3.89 -6.87
C VAL A 50 7.40 -4.73 -5.62
N VAL A 51 6.28 -5.03 -4.98
CA VAL A 51 6.23 -5.77 -3.73
C VAL A 51 5.33 -6.99 -3.83
N ILE A 52 5.76 -8.04 -3.16
CA ILE A 52 4.91 -9.19 -2.86
C ILE A 52 4.16 -8.93 -1.56
N LEU A 53 2.84 -9.17 -1.59
CA LEU A 53 1.97 -9.11 -0.41
C LEU A 53 1.69 -10.53 0.08
N THR A 54 2.10 -10.84 1.31
CA THR A 54 1.85 -12.14 1.92
C THR A 54 0.65 -12.09 2.85
N THR A 55 -0.39 -12.86 2.54
CA THR A 55 -1.58 -13.08 3.39
C THR A 55 -1.44 -14.37 4.21
N PRO A 56 -2.05 -14.50 5.41
CA PRO A 56 -2.97 -13.55 6.05
C PRO A 56 -2.28 -12.44 6.87
N GLY A 57 -0.95 -12.43 6.95
CA GLY A 57 -0.20 -11.44 7.75
C GLY A 57 -0.18 -10.02 7.20
N PHE A 58 -0.61 -9.82 5.94
CA PHE A 58 -0.56 -8.56 5.20
C PHE A 58 0.81 -7.87 5.32
N THR A 59 1.85 -8.68 5.16
CA THR A 59 3.24 -8.22 5.16
C THR A 59 3.72 -7.99 3.73
N ALA A 60 4.41 -6.87 3.50
CA ALA A 60 5.01 -6.53 2.22
C ALA A 60 6.53 -6.67 2.25
N ALA A 61 7.10 -7.18 1.16
CA ALA A 61 8.54 -7.20 0.90
C ALA A 61 8.81 -6.89 -0.57
N ALA A 62 9.99 -6.38 -0.88
CA ALA A 62 10.41 -6.21 -2.28
C ALA A 62 10.45 -7.58 -2.97
N GLY A 63 9.86 -7.67 -4.16
CA GLY A 63 9.74 -8.92 -4.89
C GLY A 63 8.67 -8.84 -5.98
N ALA A 64 8.67 -9.82 -6.87
CA ALA A 64 7.64 -9.92 -7.90
C ALA A 64 6.26 -10.11 -7.25
N GLY A 65 5.31 -9.25 -7.61
CA GLY A 65 3.95 -9.26 -7.08
C GLY A 65 3.05 -8.25 -7.79
N ASP A 66 1.79 -8.20 -7.37
CA ASP A 66 0.76 -7.36 -7.99
C ASP A 66 0.65 -5.95 -7.37
N PHE A 67 1.58 -5.61 -6.48
CA PHE A 67 1.56 -4.35 -5.74
C PHE A 67 2.85 -3.58 -5.94
N THR A 68 2.76 -2.26 -5.77
CA THR A 68 3.89 -1.34 -5.81
C THR A 68 3.89 -0.50 -4.54
N ALA A 69 5.05 -0.36 -3.93
CA ALA A 69 5.31 0.61 -2.88
C ALA A 69 5.68 1.94 -3.53
N ASP A 70 4.71 2.84 -3.71
CA ASP A 70 4.96 4.18 -4.28
C ASP A 70 5.89 5.03 -3.39
N THR A 71 6.00 4.72 -2.10
CA THR A 71 6.98 5.33 -1.17
C THR A 71 7.68 4.22 -0.40
N GLY A 72 8.98 4.40 -0.19
CA GLY A 72 9.82 3.44 0.53
C GLY A 72 9.35 3.18 1.96
N PHE A 73 9.78 2.06 2.52
CA PHE A 73 9.51 1.63 3.89
C PHE A 73 10.81 1.19 4.54
N ALA A 74 11.03 1.57 5.78
CA ALA A 74 11.96 0.86 6.65
C ALA A 74 11.35 -0.46 7.13
N ASN A 75 12.19 -1.40 7.57
CA ASN A 75 11.73 -2.66 8.11
C ASN A 75 10.82 -2.44 9.33
N GLY A 76 9.65 -3.08 9.33
CA GLY A 76 8.68 -3.00 10.41
C GLY A 76 7.70 -1.83 10.32
N GLU A 77 7.88 -0.91 9.36
CA GLU A 77 6.96 0.21 9.16
C GLU A 77 5.64 -0.22 8.54
N TYR A 78 4.64 0.63 8.74
CA TYR A 78 3.29 0.48 8.27
C TYR A 78 2.96 1.57 7.26
N GLY A 79 2.11 1.25 6.29
CA GLY A 79 1.73 2.19 5.25
C GLY A 79 0.93 1.52 4.14
N TRP A 80 0.68 2.28 3.07
CA TRP A 80 -0.15 1.84 1.95
C TRP A 80 0.70 1.43 0.75
N ILE A 81 0.36 0.29 0.16
CA ILE A 81 0.86 -0.16 -1.14
C ILE A 81 -0.28 -0.14 -2.15
N ARG A 82 0.04 0.21 -3.39
CA ARG A 82 -0.95 0.31 -4.47
C ARG A 82 -0.97 -0.96 -5.30
N LYS A 83 -2.14 -1.42 -5.70
CA LYS A 83 -2.27 -2.50 -6.68
C LYS A 83 -1.85 -2.01 -8.07
N THR A 84 -0.92 -2.71 -8.70
CA THR A 84 -0.33 -2.34 -10.01
C THR A 84 -1.39 -2.38 -11.13
N THR A 85 -2.37 -3.28 -11.03
CA THR A 85 -3.55 -3.32 -11.90
C THR A 85 -4.81 -3.01 -11.09
N SER A 86 -5.43 -1.86 -11.36
CA SER A 86 -6.79 -1.62 -10.86
C SER A 86 -7.75 -2.54 -11.61
N PRO A 87 -8.82 -3.07 -10.98
CA PRO A 87 -9.78 -3.94 -11.66
C PRO A 87 -10.60 -3.26 -12.76
N LEU A 88 -10.37 -1.98 -13.05
CA LEU A 88 -10.91 -1.30 -14.22
C LEU A 88 -9.85 -1.29 -15.32
N ASP A 89 -9.56 -2.47 -15.87
CA ASP A 89 -9.14 -2.53 -17.26
C ASP A 89 -10.36 -2.12 -18.11
N GLY A 90 -10.17 -1.18 -19.01
CA GLY A 90 -11.23 -0.60 -19.81
C GLY A 90 -11.94 -1.69 -20.63
N ASN A 91 -13.24 -1.83 -20.42
CA ASN A 91 -14.14 -2.45 -21.38
C ASN A 91 -14.96 -1.37 -22.07
#